data_AF-A0A0P9LIC0-F1
#
_entry.id   AF-A0A0P9LIC0-F1
#
_cell.length_a   1.000
_cell.length_b   1.000
_cell.length_c   1.000
_cell.angle_alpha   90.00
_cell.angle_beta   90.00
_cell.angle_gamma   90.00
#
_symmetry.space_group_name_H-M   'P 1'
#
loop_
_entity.id
_entity.type
_entity.pdbx_description
1 polymer ?
#
loop_
_entity_poly.entity_id
_entity_poly.type
_entity_poly.pdbx_seq_one_letter_code
_entity_poly.pdbx_strand_id
1 'polypeptide(L)'
;MANDKSDQHPPTWHPSLKKTFKRCDRWIERASRDNEPQRYFDNIENYLAASGPVSGKLWMELTWAGHVYAVQACALSGQGRLDELAQPLRWAVAMRSIAFRFEAAVTLAWTTERQPLLPFWTSMKVAATAMLSQWEATEAGARFLIQVAHKDQALKPDEWRREGWGKGTNDTFLIFLFAQAFGISTHYRPVHPLIPEYQAVLDHWRSTDAAAFQAAMQAAADWHIARSKDGTERNTYEFEKDIDRVYPAELLAVQALRQRDGLPHFDTGHLLIDTPWAILRNLTECASHPLAVTVEERVRRDYPDFR
;
A
#
# COMPACT_ATOMS: atom_id res chain seq x y z
N MET A 1 -33.84 22.91 15.59
CA MET A 1 -33.55 22.56 14.18
C MET A 1 -33.26 21.09 14.13
N ALA A 2 -33.96 20.36 13.27
CA ALA A 2 -33.97 18.91 13.24
C ALA A 2 -32.58 18.35 12.91
N ASN A 3 -32.14 17.36 13.67
CA ASN A 3 -31.00 16.51 13.34
C ASN A 3 -31.42 15.68 12.12
N ASP A 4 -31.02 16.12 10.94
CA ASP A 4 -31.10 15.33 9.73
C ASP A 4 -30.02 14.24 9.86
N LYS A 5 -30.39 13.13 10.51
CA LYS A 5 -29.63 11.89 10.38
C LYS A 5 -29.79 11.48 8.94
N SER A 6 -28.83 11.87 8.09
CA SER A 6 -28.76 11.39 6.72
C SER A 6 -28.93 9.88 6.76
N ASP A 7 -29.95 9.37 6.08
CA ASP A 7 -30.14 7.97 5.73
C ASP A 7 -28.99 7.53 4.81
N GLN A 8 -27.76 7.52 5.33
CA GLN A 8 -26.62 6.94 4.65
C GLN A 8 -26.76 5.44 4.81
N HIS A 9 -27.34 4.82 3.79
CA HIS A 9 -27.23 3.39 3.62
C HIS A 9 -25.74 3.00 3.68
N PRO A 10 -25.39 1.99 4.48
CA PRO A 10 -24.00 1.56 4.58
C PRO A 10 -23.49 1.17 3.20
N PRO A 11 -22.21 1.43 2.90
CA PRO A 11 -21.63 1.12 1.59
C PRO A 11 -21.79 -0.36 1.25
N THR A 12 -22.19 -0.65 0.01
CA THR A 12 -22.25 -2.01 -0.50
C THR A 12 -20.84 -2.47 -0.88
N TRP A 13 -20.23 -3.30 -0.05
CA TRP A 13 -18.93 -3.90 -0.31
C TRP A 13 -19.02 -5.16 -1.17
N HIS A 14 -17.95 -5.46 -1.92
CA HIS A 14 -17.87 -6.70 -2.69
C HIS A 14 -17.96 -7.93 -1.76
N PRO A 15 -18.73 -8.99 -2.12
CA PRO A 15 -18.95 -10.15 -1.24
C PRO A 15 -17.68 -10.89 -0.79
N SER A 16 -16.59 -10.81 -1.56
CA SER A 16 -15.29 -11.40 -1.20
C SER A 16 -14.73 -10.87 0.12
N LEU A 17 -15.09 -9.64 0.53
CA LEU A 17 -14.53 -8.97 1.71
C LEU A 17 -15.19 -9.38 3.04
N LYS A 18 -16.33 -10.08 2.99
CA LYS A 18 -17.09 -10.47 4.20
C LYS A 18 -16.25 -11.20 5.24
N LYS A 19 -15.34 -12.08 4.81
CA LYS A 19 -14.44 -12.81 5.71
C LYS A 19 -13.33 -11.92 6.26
N THR A 20 -12.81 -11.00 5.44
CA THR A 20 -11.77 -10.03 5.80
C THR A 20 -12.23 -9.11 6.92
N PHE A 21 -13.43 -8.52 6.80
CA PHE A 21 -13.98 -7.65 7.85
C PHE A 21 -14.12 -8.37 9.19
N LYS A 22 -14.74 -9.57 9.19
CA LYS A 22 -14.86 -10.40 10.40
C LYS A 22 -13.51 -10.78 11.02
N ARG A 23 -12.47 -10.95 10.19
CA ARG A 23 -11.12 -11.25 10.68
C ARG A 23 -10.51 -10.02 11.34
N CYS A 24 -10.71 -8.84 10.78
CA CYS A 24 -10.26 -7.58 11.38
C CYS A 24 -10.89 -7.35 12.76
N ASP A 25 -12.20 -7.54 12.88
CA ASP A 25 -12.90 -7.42 14.18
C ASP A 25 -12.28 -8.34 15.24
N ARG A 26 -12.10 -9.63 14.91
CA ARG A 26 -11.50 -10.62 15.82
C ARG A 26 -10.05 -10.30 16.18
N TRP A 27 -9.29 -9.76 15.22
CA TRP A 27 -7.91 -9.40 15.45
C TRP A 27 -7.82 -8.24 16.45
N ILE A 28 -8.66 -7.20 16.31
CA ILE A 28 -8.69 -6.06 17.23
C ILE A 28 -9.02 -6.50 18.65
N GLU A 29 -10.03 -7.37 18.82
CA GLU A 29 -10.41 -7.92 20.12
C GLU A 29 -9.23 -8.65 20.78
N ARG A 30 -8.57 -9.55 20.05
CA ARG A 30 -7.41 -10.30 20.53
C ARG A 30 -6.23 -9.40 20.85
N ALA A 31 -5.83 -8.53 19.93
CA ALA A 31 -4.67 -7.66 20.06
C ALA A 31 -4.81 -6.69 21.24
N SER A 32 -6.04 -6.21 21.50
CA SER A 32 -6.34 -5.37 22.66
C SER A 32 -6.16 -6.12 23.97
N ARG A 33 -6.62 -7.38 24.06
CA ARG A 33 -6.43 -8.22 25.25
C ARG A 33 -4.96 -8.50 25.54
N ASP A 34 -4.17 -8.69 24.49
CA ASP A 34 -2.76 -9.07 24.60
C ASP A 34 -1.83 -7.82 24.68
N ASN A 35 -2.40 -6.61 24.74
CA ASN A 35 -1.70 -5.32 24.73
C ASN A 35 -0.69 -5.18 23.57
N GLU A 36 -0.96 -5.85 22.44
CA GLU A 36 -0.07 -5.89 21.27
C GLU A 36 0.20 -4.48 20.69
N PRO A 37 -0.81 -3.61 20.49
CA PRO A 37 -0.59 -2.27 19.93
C PRO A 37 0.38 -1.41 20.74
N GLN A 38 0.17 -1.35 22.07
CA GLN A 38 0.97 -0.50 22.95
C GLN A 38 2.45 -0.89 22.89
N ARG A 39 2.75 -2.20 22.86
CA ARG A 39 4.12 -2.71 22.75
C ARG A 39 4.86 -2.17 21.53
N TYR A 40 4.20 -2.07 20.37
CA TYR A 40 4.82 -1.53 19.16
C TYR A 40 5.14 -0.03 19.30
N PHE A 41 4.24 0.74 19.91
CA PHE A 41 4.47 2.16 20.15
C PHE A 41 5.58 2.41 21.18
N ASP A 42 5.60 1.66 22.29
CA ASP A 42 6.66 1.74 23.30
C ASP A 42 8.03 1.41 22.69
N ASN A 43 8.10 0.40 21.82
CA ASN A 43 9.33 0.06 21.12
C ASN A 43 9.81 1.19 20.20
N ILE A 44 8.89 1.84 19.45
CA ILE A 44 9.22 3.00 18.61
C ILE A 44 9.82 4.12 19.47
N GLU A 45 9.20 4.46 20.58
CA GLU A 45 9.68 5.50 21.50
C GLU A 45 11.06 5.15 22.08
N ASN A 46 11.28 3.90 22.47
CA ASN A 46 12.57 3.41 22.95
C ASN A 46 13.68 3.57 21.89
N TYR A 47 13.38 3.27 20.61
CA TYR A 47 14.34 3.50 19.53
C TYR A 47 14.63 4.99 19.30
N LEU A 48 13.64 5.86 19.44
CA LEU A 48 13.81 7.30 19.30
C LEU A 48 14.63 7.92 20.44
N ALA A 49 14.47 7.40 21.66
CA ALA A 49 15.19 7.84 22.86
C ALA A 49 16.67 7.40 22.87
N ALA A 50 17.02 6.38 22.10
CA ALA A 50 18.40 5.90 22.01
C ALA A 50 19.36 6.97 21.45
N SER A 51 20.58 7.02 22.02
CA SER A 51 21.66 7.88 21.54
C SER A 51 22.26 7.36 20.23
N GLY A 52 22.65 8.28 19.35
CA GLY A 52 23.26 7.95 18.05
C GLY A 52 22.23 7.75 16.93
N PRO A 53 22.64 7.23 15.77
CA PRO A 53 21.72 6.93 14.67
C PRO A 53 20.64 5.95 15.10
N VAL A 54 19.39 6.20 14.71
CA VAL A 54 18.27 5.31 15.03
C VAL A 54 18.50 3.92 14.45
N SER A 55 18.13 2.87 15.18
CA SER A 55 18.36 1.50 14.72
C SER A 55 17.59 1.22 13.43
N GLY A 56 18.26 0.59 12.46
CA GLY A 56 17.63 0.04 11.26
C GLY A 56 16.61 -1.08 11.55
N LYS A 57 16.30 -1.42 12.80
CA LYS A 57 15.19 -2.31 13.18
C LYS A 57 13.86 -1.56 13.38
N LEU A 58 13.90 -0.23 13.51
CA LEU A 58 12.70 0.57 13.78
C LEU A 58 11.63 0.47 12.68
N TRP A 59 12.00 0.21 11.42
CA TRP A 59 11.01 0.01 10.35
C TRP A 59 10.09 -1.21 10.62
N MET A 60 10.56 -2.22 11.36
CA MET A 60 9.72 -3.38 11.72
C MET A 60 8.61 -2.96 12.68
N GLU A 61 8.95 -2.18 13.72
CA GLU A 61 7.96 -1.68 14.68
C GLU A 61 6.97 -0.73 14.00
N LEU A 62 7.44 0.15 13.10
CA LEU A 62 6.56 0.98 12.27
C LEU A 62 5.63 0.14 11.39
N THR A 63 6.11 -0.98 10.84
CA THR A 63 5.28 -1.88 10.03
C THR A 63 4.14 -2.47 10.86
N TRP A 64 4.42 -2.88 12.10
CA TRP A 64 3.41 -3.40 13.01
C TRP A 64 2.46 -2.33 13.53
N ALA A 65 2.94 -1.14 13.87
CA ALA A 65 2.11 0.00 14.24
C ALA A 65 1.17 0.40 13.08
N GLY A 66 1.68 0.44 11.85
CA GLY A 66 0.86 0.64 10.66
C GLY A 66 -0.17 -0.48 10.43
N HIS A 67 0.17 -1.73 10.78
CA HIS A 67 -0.77 -2.85 10.71
C HIS A 67 -1.94 -2.70 11.69
N VAL A 68 -1.69 -2.24 12.93
CA VAL A 68 -2.76 -1.96 13.91
C VAL A 68 -3.81 -1.04 13.31
N TYR A 69 -3.38 0.11 12.78
CA TYR A 69 -4.29 1.08 12.20
C TYR A 69 -4.93 0.59 10.90
N ALA A 70 -4.22 -0.20 10.10
CA ALA A 70 -4.74 -0.79 8.88
C ALA A 70 -5.92 -1.73 9.18
N VAL A 71 -5.79 -2.59 10.20
CA VAL A 71 -6.86 -3.49 10.63
C VAL A 71 -8.04 -2.71 11.21
N GLN A 72 -7.77 -1.66 11.99
CA GLN A 72 -8.80 -0.75 12.50
C GLN A 72 -9.60 -0.09 11.36
N ALA A 73 -8.92 0.43 10.34
CA ALA A 73 -9.56 1.04 9.17
C ALA A 73 -10.45 0.02 8.41
N CYS A 74 -9.97 -1.22 8.24
CA CYS A 74 -10.75 -2.28 7.62
C CYS A 74 -11.99 -2.67 8.44
N ALA A 75 -11.87 -2.75 9.77
CA ALA A 75 -12.99 -3.05 10.65
C ALA A 75 -14.07 -1.95 10.60
N LEU A 76 -13.66 -0.68 10.72
CA LEU A 76 -14.58 0.47 10.62
C LEU A 76 -15.33 0.48 9.29
N SER A 77 -14.61 0.17 8.19
CA SER A 77 -15.20 0.05 6.85
C SER A 77 -16.26 -1.05 6.77
N GLY A 78 -15.95 -2.23 7.32
CA GLY A 78 -16.89 -3.36 7.38
C GLY A 78 -18.11 -3.09 8.27
N GLN A 79 -17.96 -2.24 9.28
CA GLN A 79 -19.02 -1.78 10.19
C GLN A 79 -19.84 -0.60 9.63
N GLY A 80 -19.41 0.00 8.50
CA GLY A 80 -20.04 1.18 7.92
C GLY A 80 -19.77 2.49 8.68
N ARG A 81 -18.78 2.51 9.58
CA ARG A 81 -18.39 3.68 10.40
C ARG A 81 -17.37 4.55 9.65
N LEU A 82 -17.81 5.14 8.54
CA LEU A 82 -16.94 5.85 7.61
C LEU A 82 -16.46 7.22 8.14
N ASP A 83 -17.22 7.83 9.05
CA ASP A 83 -16.88 9.07 9.74
C ASP A 83 -15.63 8.95 10.62
N GLU A 84 -15.33 7.73 11.09
CA GLU A 84 -14.16 7.42 11.93
C GLU A 84 -12.98 6.88 11.12
N LEU A 85 -13.10 6.74 9.79
CA LEU A 85 -12.12 6.05 8.96
C LEU A 85 -10.85 6.87 8.69
N ALA A 86 -11.00 8.20 8.55
CA ALA A 86 -9.94 9.07 8.05
C ALA A 86 -8.63 8.92 8.81
N GLN A 87 -8.70 9.00 10.14
CA GLN A 87 -7.54 8.94 11.02
C GLN A 87 -6.81 7.58 10.97
N PRO A 88 -7.44 6.43 11.26
CA PRO A 88 -6.74 5.14 11.21
C PRO A 88 -6.21 4.83 9.81
N LEU A 89 -6.95 5.14 8.74
CA LEU A 89 -6.46 4.83 7.40
C LEU A 89 -5.22 5.67 7.03
N ARG A 90 -5.27 6.99 7.26
CA ARG A 90 -4.14 7.89 6.98
C ARG A 90 -2.92 7.55 7.84
N TRP A 91 -3.11 7.20 9.11
CA TRP A 91 -2.03 6.80 10.01
C TRP A 91 -1.40 5.46 9.59
N ALA A 92 -2.22 4.48 9.19
CA ALA A 92 -1.73 3.22 8.65
C ALA A 92 -0.85 3.44 7.42
N VAL A 93 -1.30 4.27 6.47
CA VAL A 93 -0.55 4.59 5.25
C VAL A 93 0.74 5.33 5.57
N ALA A 94 0.72 6.34 6.44
CA ALA A 94 1.90 7.10 6.83
C ALA A 94 2.99 6.19 7.45
N MET A 95 2.62 5.37 8.44
CA MET A 95 3.57 4.46 9.10
C MET A 95 4.14 3.41 8.14
N ARG A 96 3.29 2.82 7.28
CA ARG A 96 3.75 1.85 6.27
C ARG A 96 4.67 2.50 5.24
N SER A 97 4.40 3.74 4.83
CA SER A 97 5.24 4.49 3.90
C SER A 97 6.61 4.79 4.49
N ILE A 98 6.67 5.31 5.72
CA ILE A 98 7.94 5.58 6.42
C ILE A 98 8.72 4.28 6.62
N ALA A 99 8.05 3.22 7.08
CA ALA A 99 8.68 1.91 7.26
C ALA A 99 9.33 1.41 5.96
N PHE A 100 8.60 1.47 4.84
CA PHE A 100 9.13 1.07 3.54
C PHE A 100 10.36 1.89 3.14
N ARG A 101 10.23 3.22 3.11
CA ARG A 101 11.33 4.10 2.67
C ARG A 101 12.55 3.92 3.57
N PHE A 102 12.34 3.68 4.86
CA PHE A 102 13.43 3.50 5.80
C PHE A 102 14.12 2.15 5.60
N GLU A 103 13.34 1.07 5.46
CA GLU A 103 13.84 -0.26 5.12
C GLU A 103 14.64 -0.19 3.81
N ALA A 104 14.10 0.46 2.77
CA ALA A 104 14.76 0.65 1.48
C ALA A 104 16.08 1.42 1.62
N ALA A 105 16.10 2.55 2.33
CA ALA A 105 17.32 3.34 2.53
C ALA A 105 18.42 2.52 3.23
N VAL A 106 18.05 1.72 4.23
CA VAL A 106 19.00 0.84 4.94
C VAL A 106 19.50 -0.29 4.03
N THR A 107 18.62 -0.96 3.30
CA THR A 107 19.01 -2.13 2.48
C THR A 107 19.70 -1.74 1.18
N LEU A 108 19.42 -0.56 0.62
CA LEU A 108 20.12 -0.03 -0.56
C LEU A 108 21.61 0.23 -0.29
N ALA A 109 22.00 0.54 0.95
CA ALA A 109 23.41 0.70 1.33
C ALA A 109 24.18 -0.64 1.42
N TRP A 110 23.50 -1.79 1.49
CA TRP A 110 24.17 -3.09 1.67
C TRP A 110 24.86 -3.58 0.38
N THR A 111 26.09 -4.06 0.45
CA THR A 111 26.85 -4.52 -0.73
C THR A 111 26.77 -6.03 -1.00
N THR A 112 26.02 -6.78 -0.18
CA THR A 112 25.95 -8.25 -0.25
C THR A 112 24.65 -8.76 -0.88
N GLU A 113 24.69 -9.92 -1.54
CA GLU A 113 23.56 -10.62 -2.19
C GLU A 113 22.53 -11.20 -1.21
N ARG A 114 22.22 -10.51 -0.09
CA ARG A 114 21.25 -11.02 0.88
C ARG A 114 19.82 -11.01 0.28
N GLN A 115 19.17 -12.16 0.41
CA GLN A 115 17.85 -12.49 -0.13
C GLN A 115 16.69 -11.81 0.61
N PRO A 116 15.52 -11.68 -0.05
CA PRO A 116 15.09 -10.51 -0.83
C PRO A 116 15.55 -9.16 -0.22
N LEU A 117 15.89 -8.15 -1.05
CA LEU A 117 16.27 -6.83 -0.52
C LEU A 117 15.13 -6.22 0.30
N LEU A 118 13.92 -6.40 -0.20
CA LEU A 118 12.65 -6.14 0.46
C LEU A 118 11.65 -7.22 0.04
N PRO A 119 10.68 -7.58 0.89
CA PRO A 119 9.65 -8.53 0.50
C PRO A 119 8.98 -8.15 -0.82
N PHE A 120 8.62 -9.17 -1.60
CA PHE A 120 7.55 -9.10 -2.61
C PHE A 120 6.33 -8.39 -1.98
N TRP A 121 5.43 -7.73 -2.72
CA TRP A 121 4.30 -6.89 -2.24
C TRP A 121 4.63 -5.55 -1.56
N THR A 122 5.90 -5.18 -1.40
CA THR A 122 6.27 -3.90 -0.77
C THR A 122 5.77 -2.67 -1.56
N SER A 123 5.57 -2.80 -2.87
CA SER A 123 4.97 -1.76 -3.72
C SER A 123 3.59 -1.30 -3.25
N MET A 124 2.82 -2.16 -2.58
CA MET A 124 1.51 -1.81 -2.03
C MET A 124 1.59 -0.69 -0.99
N LYS A 125 2.73 -0.56 -0.28
CA LYS A 125 2.96 0.55 0.66
C LYS A 125 3.09 1.89 -0.08
N VAL A 126 3.65 1.90 -1.29
CA VAL A 126 3.73 3.10 -2.15
C VAL A 126 2.37 3.39 -2.76
N ALA A 127 1.69 2.38 -3.30
CA ALA A 127 0.34 2.50 -3.86
C ALA A 127 -0.67 3.06 -2.85
N ALA A 128 -0.55 2.68 -1.58
CA ALA A 128 -1.39 3.20 -0.52
C ALA A 128 -1.23 4.71 -0.28
N THR A 129 -0.05 5.30 -0.56
CA THR A 129 0.11 6.76 -0.52
C THR A 129 -0.55 7.42 -1.73
N ALA A 130 -0.45 6.80 -2.91
CA ALA A 130 -1.08 7.29 -4.14
C ALA A 130 -2.61 7.29 -4.04
N MET A 131 -3.22 6.22 -3.50
CA MET A 131 -4.69 6.17 -3.35
C MET A 131 -5.24 7.26 -2.42
N LEU A 132 -4.40 7.82 -1.53
CA LEU A 132 -4.72 8.94 -0.65
C LEU A 132 -4.24 10.29 -1.20
N SER A 133 -3.77 10.35 -2.45
CA SER A 133 -3.23 11.55 -3.10
C SER A 133 -2.06 12.21 -2.36
N GLN A 134 -1.26 11.43 -1.63
CA GLN A 134 -0.08 11.92 -0.90
C GLN A 134 1.14 11.99 -1.83
N TRP A 135 1.08 12.87 -2.83
CA TRP A 135 1.97 12.82 -4.00
C TRP A 135 3.47 12.93 -3.70
N GLU A 136 3.87 13.75 -2.74
CA GLU A 136 5.28 13.85 -2.33
C GLU A 136 5.78 12.52 -1.76
N ALA A 137 5.01 11.91 -0.86
CA ALA A 137 5.34 10.60 -0.30
C ALA A 137 5.29 9.48 -1.37
N THR A 138 4.36 9.58 -2.33
CA THR A 138 4.27 8.64 -3.46
C THR A 138 5.49 8.73 -4.35
N GLU A 139 5.91 9.93 -4.74
CA GLU A 139 7.08 10.10 -5.61
C GLU A 139 8.36 9.63 -4.92
N ALA A 140 8.57 10.01 -3.67
CA ALA A 140 9.70 9.53 -2.88
C ALA A 140 9.68 7.99 -2.77
N GLY A 141 8.52 7.40 -2.45
CA GLY A 141 8.34 5.96 -2.42
C GLY A 141 8.60 5.28 -3.76
N ALA A 142 8.14 5.86 -4.87
CA ALA A 142 8.36 5.33 -6.21
C ALA A 142 9.85 5.32 -6.59
N ARG A 143 10.61 6.35 -6.21
CA ARG A 143 12.07 6.39 -6.41
C ARG A 143 12.76 5.26 -5.68
N PHE A 144 12.45 5.05 -4.38
CA PHE A 144 12.97 3.90 -3.63
C PHE A 144 12.56 2.57 -4.23
N LEU A 145 11.30 2.43 -4.65
CA LEU A 145 10.78 1.20 -5.25
C LEU A 145 11.58 0.81 -6.50
N ILE A 146 11.82 1.78 -7.38
CA ILE A 146 12.56 1.58 -8.62
C ILE A 146 14.04 1.30 -8.35
N GLN A 147 14.67 2.01 -7.39
CA GLN A 147 16.06 1.75 -6.99
C GLN A 147 16.24 0.34 -6.41
N VAL A 148 15.31 -0.10 -5.55
CA VAL A 148 15.33 -1.47 -5.00
C VAL A 148 15.19 -2.49 -6.12
N ALA A 149 14.29 -2.25 -7.08
CA ALA A 149 14.11 -3.13 -8.24
C ALA A 149 15.37 -3.20 -9.13
N HIS A 150 16.04 -2.08 -9.38
CA HIS A 150 17.31 -2.05 -10.11
C HIS A 150 18.40 -2.82 -9.37
N LYS A 151 18.51 -2.63 -8.06
CA LYS A 151 19.51 -3.33 -7.26
C LYS A 151 19.23 -4.83 -7.19
N ASP A 152 17.97 -5.22 -7.03
CA ASP A 152 17.56 -6.63 -7.05
C ASP A 152 17.94 -7.29 -8.39
N GLN A 153 17.64 -6.62 -9.51
CA GLN A 153 18.05 -7.08 -10.85
C GLN A 153 19.57 -7.15 -11.04
N ALA A 154 20.32 -6.20 -10.50
CA ALA A 154 21.78 -6.16 -10.67
C ALA A 154 22.49 -7.24 -9.84
N LEU A 155 21.95 -7.58 -8.67
CA LEU A 155 22.59 -8.49 -7.73
C LEU A 155 22.11 -9.94 -7.82
N LYS A 156 20.94 -10.22 -8.41
CA LYS A 156 20.34 -11.55 -8.35
C LYS A 156 20.08 -12.16 -9.72
N PRO A 157 20.40 -13.46 -9.89
CA PRO A 157 20.04 -14.19 -11.09
C PRO A 157 18.52 -14.34 -11.22
N ASP A 158 18.06 -14.49 -12.46
CA ASP A 158 16.63 -14.62 -12.78
C ASP A 158 15.92 -15.74 -12.01
N GLU A 159 16.62 -16.85 -11.77
CA GLU A 159 16.09 -17.98 -10.99
C GLU A 159 15.62 -17.56 -9.59
N TRP A 160 16.32 -16.62 -8.95
CA TRP A 160 15.98 -16.14 -7.60
C TRP A 160 14.90 -15.07 -7.64
N ARG A 161 14.85 -14.28 -8.71
CA ARG A 161 13.89 -13.18 -8.85
C ARG A 161 12.51 -13.66 -9.28
N ARG A 162 12.41 -14.81 -9.97
CA ARG A 162 11.18 -15.27 -10.63
C ARG A 162 9.95 -15.39 -9.71
N GLU A 163 10.15 -15.71 -8.43
CA GLU A 163 9.04 -15.83 -7.44
C GLU A 163 8.83 -14.55 -6.60
N GLY A 164 9.68 -13.54 -6.78
CA GLY A 164 9.64 -12.28 -6.04
C GLY A 164 9.51 -11.09 -6.99
N TRP A 165 10.48 -10.19 -6.95
CA TRP A 165 10.44 -8.97 -7.77
C TRP A 165 10.39 -9.26 -9.27
N GLY A 166 10.86 -10.40 -9.77
CA GLY A 166 10.79 -10.78 -11.18
C GLY A 166 9.49 -11.47 -11.61
N LYS A 167 8.49 -11.61 -10.73
CA LYS A 167 7.29 -12.45 -10.96
C LYS A 167 6.33 -11.93 -12.03
N GLY A 168 6.39 -10.65 -12.38
CA GLY A 168 5.51 -10.08 -13.42
C GLY A 168 4.09 -9.79 -12.92
N THR A 169 3.91 -9.45 -11.65
CA THR A 169 2.59 -9.17 -11.05
C THR A 169 2.52 -7.73 -10.47
N ASN A 170 1.99 -7.53 -9.26
CA ASN A 170 1.67 -6.21 -8.70
C ASN A 170 2.91 -5.31 -8.52
N ASP A 171 4.05 -5.85 -8.08
CA ASP A 171 5.28 -5.05 -7.93
C ASP A 171 5.77 -4.55 -9.30
N THR A 172 5.81 -5.43 -10.31
CA THR A 172 6.14 -5.08 -11.69
C THR A 172 5.18 -4.03 -12.25
N PHE A 173 3.88 -4.22 -12.05
CA PHE A 173 2.84 -3.26 -12.43
C PHE A 173 3.10 -1.88 -11.82
N LEU A 174 3.28 -1.80 -10.50
CA LEU A 174 3.46 -0.54 -9.78
C LEU A 174 4.78 0.16 -10.10
N ILE A 175 5.86 -0.60 -10.35
CA ILE A 175 7.12 -0.05 -10.87
C ILE A 175 6.87 0.69 -12.18
N PHE A 176 6.19 0.05 -13.15
CA PHE A 176 5.94 0.66 -14.45
C PHE A 176 4.91 1.80 -14.37
N LEU A 177 3.84 1.64 -13.58
CA LEU A 177 2.84 2.69 -13.38
C LEU A 177 3.49 3.95 -12.82
N PHE A 178 4.30 3.83 -11.75
CA PHE A 178 4.94 4.99 -11.15
C PHE A 178 6.08 5.57 -11.98
N ALA A 179 6.84 4.73 -12.70
CA ALA A 179 7.81 5.22 -13.68
C ALA A 179 7.13 6.11 -14.73
N GLN A 180 5.99 5.67 -15.28
CA GLN A 180 5.21 6.45 -16.24
C GLN A 180 4.54 7.69 -15.61
N ALA A 181 4.03 7.58 -14.39
CA ALA A 181 3.25 8.63 -13.73
C ALA A 181 4.10 9.78 -13.19
N PHE A 182 5.34 9.52 -12.80
CA PHE A 182 6.28 10.50 -12.22
C PHE A 182 7.49 10.78 -13.12
N GLY A 183 7.54 10.20 -14.33
CA GLY A 183 8.66 10.40 -15.25
C GLY A 183 9.99 9.85 -14.73
N ILE A 184 9.96 8.79 -13.91
CA ILE A 184 11.16 8.18 -13.35
C ILE A 184 11.70 7.16 -14.35
N SER A 185 12.91 7.40 -14.88
CA SER A 185 13.56 6.47 -15.78
C SER A 185 13.83 5.12 -15.10
N THR A 186 13.55 4.04 -15.80
CA THR A 186 13.79 2.68 -15.30
C THR A 186 14.32 1.77 -16.41
N HIS A 187 15.27 0.90 -16.06
CA HIS A 187 15.76 -0.19 -16.90
C HIS A 187 15.44 -1.56 -16.28
N TYR A 188 14.55 -1.57 -15.27
CA TYR A 188 14.06 -2.79 -14.65
C TYR A 188 13.33 -3.67 -15.68
N ARG A 189 13.61 -4.97 -15.61
CA ARG A 189 13.06 -6.02 -16.45
C ARG A 189 12.61 -7.17 -15.54
N PRO A 190 11.30 -7.47 -15.50
CA PRO A 190 10.83 -8.65 -14.79
C PRO A 190 11.32 -9.91 -15.50
N VAL A 191 11.42 -11.02 -14.76
CA VAL A 191 11.81 -12.33 -15.32
C VAL A 191 10.65 -12.91 -16.11
N HIS A 192 9.44 -12.82 -15.56
CA HIS A 192 8.21 -13.16 -16.24
C HIS A 192 7.57 -11.91 -16.85
N PRO A 193 6.92 -12.02 -18.01
CA PRO A 193 6.11 -10.94 -18.55
C PRO A 193 5.08 -10.47 -17.51
N LEU A 194 4.76 -9.18 -17.54
CA LEU A 194 3.64 -8.66 -16.76
C LEU A 194 2.36 -9.40 -17.17
N ILE A 195 1.57 -9.82 -16.18
CA ILE A 195 0.29 -10.49 -16.46
C ILE A 195 -0.62 -9.63 -17.35
N PRO A 196 -1.43 -10.24 -18.22
CA PRO A 196 -2.28 -9.50 -19.17
C PRO A 196 -3.20 -8.48 -18.51
N GLU A 197 -3.74 -8.79 -17.33
CA GLU A 197 -4.68 -7.92 -16.61
C GLU A 197 -4.02 -6.58 -16.22
N TYR A 198 -2.79 -6.63 -15.70
CA TYR A 198 -2.04 -5.41 -15.36
C TYR A 198 -1.41 -4.73 -16.58
N GLN A 199 -1.04 -5.49 -17.62
CA GLN A 199 -0.59 -4.88 -18.87
C GLN A 199 -1.71 -4.03 -19.48
N ALA A 200 -2.94 -4.55 -19.53
CA ALA A 200 -4.10 -3.80 -20.02
C ALA A 200 -4.36 -2.53 -19.21
N VAL A 201 -4.19 -2.57 -17.88
CA VAL A 201 -4.29 -1.35 -17.06
C VAL A 201 -3.18 -0.36 -17.42
N LEU A 202 -1.92 -0.78 -17.59
CA LEU A 202 -0.85 0.13 -18.00
C LEU A 202 -1.09 0.74 -19.39
N ASP A 203 -1.68 0.00 -20.32
CA ASP A 203 -1.94 0.48 -21.66
C ASP A 203 -3.12 1.48 -21.69
N HIS A 204 -4.07 1.35 -20.76
CA HIS A 204 -5.33 2.11 -20.78
C HIS A 204 -5.53 3.07 -19.60
N TRP A 205 -4.63 3.14 -18.61
CA TRP A 205 -4.86 3.99 -17.43
C TRP A 205 -4.95 5.48 -17.76
N ARG A 206 -4.35 5.93 -18.87
CA ARG A 206 -4.51 7.31 -19.39
C ARG A 206 -5.60 7.48 -20.45
N SER A 207 -6.29 6.39 -20.82
CA SER A 207 -7.28 6.40 -21.89
C SER A 207 -8.48 7.30 -21.53
N THR A 208 -9.02 7.96 -22.55
CA THR A 208 -10.33 8.64 -22.48
C THR A 208 -11.47 7.76 -22.96
N ASP A 209 -11.18 6.55 -23.45
CA ASP A 209 -12.19 5.53 -23.76
C ASP A 209 -12.61 4.82 -22.47
N ALA A 210 -13.87 5.07 -22.07
CA ALA A 210 -14.45 4.51 -20.87
C ALA A 210 -14.53 2.97 -20.92
N ALA A 211 -14.90 2.40 -22.07
CA ALA A 211 -15.10 0.96 -22.20
C ALA A 211 -13.77 0.20 -22.08
N ALA A 212 -12.72 0.70 -22.73
CA ALA A 212 -11.38 0.14 -22.63
C ALA A 212 -10.83 0.22 -21.20
N PHE A 213 -10.99 1.38 -20.54
CA PHE A 213 -10.56 1.55 -19.15
C PHE A 213 -11.33 0.64 -18.19
N GLN A 214 -12.66 0.58 -18.31
CA GLN A 214 -13.51 -0.26 -17.47
C GLN A 214 -13.15 -1.74 -17.61
N ALA A 215 -13.00 -2.24 -18.85
CA ALA A 215 -12.63 -3.62 -19.10
C ALA A 215 -11.28 -3.99 -18.46
N ALA A 216 -10.28 -3.12 -18.58
CA ALA A 216 -8.97 -3.33 -17.97
C ALA A 216 -9.05 -3.36 -16.43
N MET A 217 -9.77 -2.40 -15.83
CA MET A 217 -9.91 -2.31 -14.37
C MET A 217 -10.71 -3.49 -13.79
N GLN A 218 -11.76 -3.97 -14.47
CA GLN A 218 -12.54 -5.13 -14.05
C GLN A 218 -11.70 -6.40 -14.05
N ALA A 219 -10.98 -6.68 -15.14
CA ALA A 219 -10.12 -7.86 -15.24
C ALA A 219 -9.04 -7.86 -14.14
N ALA A 220 -8.42 -6.71 -13.88
CA ALA A 220 -7.44 -6.57 -12.81
C ALA A 220 -8.04 -6.74 -11.41
N ALA A 221 -9.29 -6.31 -11.19
CA ALA A 221 -10.00 -6.51 -9.92
C ALA A 221 -10.36 -7.98 -9.69
N ASP A 222 -10.80 -8.70 -10.72
CA ASP A 222 -11.06 -10.14 -10.64
C ASP A 222 -9.77 -10.92 -10.30
N TRP A 223 -8.66 -10.55 -10.95
CA TRP A 223 -7.35 -11.11 -10.63
C TRP A 223 -6.94 -10.80 -9.18
N HIS A 224 -7.12 -9.57 -8.72
CA HIS A 224 -6.87 -9.18 -7.34
C HIS A 224 -7.64 -10.07 -6.35
N ILE A 225 -8.94 -10.31 -6.60
CA ILE A 225 -9.75 -11.19 -5.76
C ILE A 225 -9.22 -12.62 -5.78
N ALA A 226 -8.86 -13.15 -6.96
CA ALA A 226 -8.32 -14.49 -7.10
C ALA A 226 -7.00 -14.68 -6.33
N ARG A 227 -6.24 -13.60 -6.14
CA ARG A 227 -4.98 -13.55 -5.38
C ARG A 227 -5.13 -13.00 -3.96
N SER A 228 -6.34 -12.70 -3.51
CA SER A 228 -6.64 -12.28 -2.13
C SER A 228 -6.84 -13.46 -1.18
N LYS A 229 -5.84 -14.32 -1.07
CA LYS A 229 -5.87 -15.57 -0.27
C LYS A 229 -4.86 -15.50 0.87
N ASP A 230 -5.08 -16.31 1.89
CA ASP A 230 -4.09 -16.47 2.96
C ASP A 230 -2.91 -17.29 2.41
N GLY A 231 -1.69 -16.81 2.66
CA GLY A 231 -0.47 -17.52 2.32
C GLY A 231 -0.40 -18.88 3.01
N THR A 232 0.28 -19.82 2.38
CA THR A 232 0.68 -21.08 3.00
C THR A 232 2.20 -21.18 2.99
N GLU A 233 2.77 -22.16 3.70
CA GLU A 233 4.21 -22.46 3.63
C GLU A 233 4.71 -22.68 2.19
N ARG A 234 3.80 -23.02 1.26
CA ARG A 234 4.12 -23.34 -0.14
C ARG A 234 3.74 -22.24 -1.13
N ASN A 235 2.81 -21.37 -0.78
CA ASN A 235 2.24 -20.39 -1.70
C ASN A 235 2.16 -19.03 -1.04
N THR A 236 2.81 -18.05 -1.66
CA THR A 236 2.62 -16.63 -1.34
C THR A 236 1.67 -15.99 -2.35
N TYR A 237 0.83 -15.11 -1.84
CA TYR A 237 -0.10 -14.31 -2.62
C TYR A 237 0.20 -12.82 -2.49
N GLU A 238 -0.20 -12.05 -3.49
CA GLU A 238 0.10 -10.63 -3.63
C GLU A 238 -0.67 -9.78 -2.61
N PHE A 239 -1.89 -10.22 -2.26
CA PHE A 239 -2.83 -9.46 -1.43
C PHE A 239 -3.18 -10.22 -0.15
N GLU A 240 -2.16 -10.70 0.54
CA GLU A 240 -2.36 -11.45 1.79
C GLU A 240 -2.83 -10.57 2.94
N LYS A 241 -2.48 -9.28 2.97
CA LYS A 241 -2.83 -8.39 4.07
C LYS A 241 -4.26 -7.88 3.94
N ASP A 242 -4.95 -7.76 5.06
CA ASP A 242 -6.37 -7.34 5.10
C ASP A 242 -6.61 -6.01 4.38
N ILE A 243 -5.76 -5.02 4.63
CA ILE A 243 -5.85 -3.70 3.99
C ILE A 243 -5.65 -3.76 2.49
N ASP A 244 -4.76 -4.61 1.99
CA ASP A 244 -4.52 -4.72 0.56
C ASP A 244 -5.73 -5.41 -0.12
N ARG A 245 -6.50 -6.23 0.60
CA ARG A 245 -7.76 -6.82 0.09
C ARG A 245 -8.92 -5.82 0.09
N VAL A 246 -9.07 -5.04 1.16
CA VAL A 246 -10.18 -4.08 1.32
C VAL A 246 -9.98 -2.86 0.43
N TYR A 247 -8.74 -2.40 0.33
CA TYR A 247 -8.33 -1.30 -0.52
C TYR A 247 -7.30 -1.84 -1.51
N PRO A 248 -7.72 -2.25 -2.73
CA PRO A 248 -6.80 -2.66 -3.79
C PRO A 248 -5.99 -1.44 -4.25
N ALA A 249 -4.97 -1.09 -3.47
CA ALA A 249 -4.27 0.18 -3.56
C ALA A 249 -3.62 0.36 -4.92
N GLU A 250 -3.26 -0.72 -5.60
CA GLU A 250 -2.71 -0.69 -6.94
C GLU A 250 -3.72 -0.19 -7.99
N LEU A 251 -5.00 -0.53 -7.82
CA LEU A 251 -6.09 -0.08 -8.69
C LEU A 251 -6.62 1.30 -8.26
N LEU A 252 -6.66 1.56 -6.95
CA LEU A 252 -7.06 2.86 -6.42
C LEU A 252 -6.03 3.95 -6.73
N ALA A 253 -4.74 3.60 -6.78
CA ALA A 253 -3.68 4.49 -7.26
C ALA A 253 -3.93 4.93 -8.70
N VAL A 254 -4.41 4.05 -9.58
CA VAL A 254 -4.77 4.41 -10.96
C VAL A 254 -5.87 5.47 -10.99
N GLN A 255 -6.94 5.28 -10.21
CA GLN A 255 -8.02 6.26 -10.11
C GLN A 255 -7.51 7.62 -9.58
N ALA A 256 -6.67 7.60 -8.55
CA ALA A 256 -6.10 8.82 -7.98
C ALA A 256 -5.15 9.54 -8.96
N LEU A 257 -4.33 8.80 -9.70
CA LEU A 257 -3.45 9.35 -10.73
C LEU A 257 -4.25 9.96 -11.89
N ARG A 258 -5.34 9.32 -12.31
CA ARG A 258 -6.26 9.87 -13.31
C ARG A 258 -6.86 11.19 -12.84
N GLN A 259 -7.32 11.25 -11.59
CA GLN A 259 -7.84 12.48 -11.00
C GLN A 259 -6.77 13.58 -10.95
N ARG A 260 -5.55 13.25 -10.50
CA ARG A 260 -4.40 14.16 -10.46
C ARG A 260 -4.10 14.77 -11.82
N ASP A 261 -4.14 13.94 -12.87
CA ASP A 261 -3.80 14.32 -14.24
C ASP A 261 -4.99 14.96 -15.00
N GLY A 262 -6.13 15.18 -14.34
CA GLY A 262 -7.32 15.80 -14.94
C GLY A 262 -8.04 14.95 -15.98
N LEU A 263 -7.84 13.63 -15.95
CA LEU A 263 -8.48 12.70 -16.88
C LEU A 263 -9.97 12.47 -16.52
N PRO A 264 -10.82 12.08 -17.50
CA PRO A 264 -12.22 11.79 -17.24
C PRO A 264 -12.40 10.72 -16.16
N HIS A 265 -13.32 10.97 -15.23
CA HIS A 265 -13.71 9.99 -14.23
C HIS A 265 -14.65 8.94 -14.84
N PHE A 266 -14.32 7.67 -14.64
CA PHE A 266 -15.18 6.54 -14.98
C PHE A 266 -15.35 5.65 -13.74
N ASP A 267 -16.59 5.29 -13.44
CA ASP A 267 -16.87 4.12 -12.60
C ASP A 267 -16.32 2.89 -13.30
N THR A 268 -15.72 1.98 -12.54
CA THR A 268 -15.15 0.75 -13.12
C THR A 268 -16.22 -0.31 -13.34
N GLY A 269 -17.39 -0.19 -12.71
CA GLY A 269 -18.43 -1.22 -12.71
C GLY A 269 -18.09 -2.39 -11.80
N HIS A 270 -17.14 -2.22 -10.88
CA HIS A 270 -16.64 -3.28 -10.01
C HIS A 270 -16.56 -2.79 -8.55
N LEU A 271 -17.37 -3.41 -7.67
CA LEU A 271 -17.53 -2.99 -6.28
C LEU A 271 -16.24 -2.98 -5.46
N LEU A 272 -15.24 -3.81 -5.81
CA LEU A 272 -13.94 -3.79 -5.14
C LEU A 272 -13.17 -2.47 -5.35
N ILE A 273 -13.48 -1.73 -6.41
CA ILE A 273 -12.83 -0.44 -6.71
C ILE A 273 -13.78 0.71 -6.41
N ASP A 274 -15.00 0.65 -6.94
CA ASP A 274 -15.92 1.79 -6.92
C ASP A 274 -16.33 2.16 -5.48
N THR A 275 -16.59 1.17 -4.62
CA THR A 275 -16.95 1.39 -3.22
C THR A 275 -15.81 2.07 -2.43
N PRO A 276 -14.58 1.51 -2.37
CA PRO A 276 -13.49 2.20 -1.68
C PRO A 276 -13.15 3.54 -2.34
N TRP A 277 -13.20 3.67 -3.67
CA TRP A 277 -12.90 4.94 -4.34
C TRP A 277 -13.89 6.07 -3.98
N ALA A 278 -15.19 5.74 -3.86
CA ALA A 278 -16.21 6.69 -3.41
C ALA A 278 -15.98 7.17 -1.97
N ILE A 279 -15.42 6.30 -1.12
CA ILE A 279 -15.03 6.64 0.26
C ILE A 279 -13.76 7.52 0.25
N LEU A 280 -12.71 7.08 -0.44
CA LEU A 280 -11.40 7.74 -0.43
C LEU A 280 -11.43 9.15 -0.99
N ARG A 281 -12.18 9.40 -2.08
CA ARG A 281 -12.28 10.75 -2.68
C ARG A 281 -12.86 11.80 -1.74
N ASN A 282 -13.62 11.36 -0.75
CA ASN A 282 -14.31 12.21 0.24
C ASN A 282 -13.68 12.08 1.63
N LEU A 283 -12.54 11.37 1.75
CA LEU A 283 -11.91 11.11 3.03
C LEU A 283 -11.34 12.41 3.60
N THR A 284 -11.87 12.83 4.74
CA THR A 284 -11.44 14.05 5.41
C THR A 284 -9.95 14.01 5.75
N GLU A 285 -9.34 15.20 5.77
CA GLU A 285 -8.00 15.36 6.32
C GLU A 285 -8.04 15.14 7.84
N CYS A 286 -6.94 14.61 8.39
CA CYS A 286 -6.77 14.43 9.83
C CYS A 286 -5.36 14.85 10.23
N ALA A 287 -5.17 15.13 11.53
CA ALA A 287 -3.84 15.39 12.05
C ALA A 287 -2.91 14.19 11.81
N SER A 288 -1.66 14.47 11.45
CA SER A 288 -0.63 13.43 11.34
C SER A 288 -0.38 12.75 12.68
N HIS A 289 -0.03 11.47 12.66
CA HIS A 289 0.31 10.76 13.89
C HIS A 289 1.61 11.34 14.48
N PRO A 290 1.64 11.78 15.76
CA PRO A 290 2.82 12.43 16.35
C PRO A 290 4.10 11.58 16.23
N LEU A 291 4.04 10.29 16.59
CA LEU A 291 5.20 9.40 16.43
C LEU A 291 5.65 9.23 14.97
N ALA A 292 4.73 9.21 14.00
CA ALA A 292 5.13 9.06 12.59
C ALA A 292 5.95 10.27 12.13
N VAL A 293 5.52 11.48 12.51
CA VAL A 293 6.26 12.72 12.24
C VAL A 293 7.64 12.67 12.88
N THR A 294 7.72 12.38 14.19
CA THR A 294 9.00 12.31 14.92
C THR A 294 9.94 11.26 14.32
N VAL A 295 9.42 10.09 13.93
CA VAL A 295 10.23 9.05 13.30
C VAL A 295 10.75 9.50 11.94
N GLU A 296 9.89 10.07 11.09
CA GLU A 296 10.30 10.55 9.78
C GLU A 296 11.39 11.63 9.86
N GLU A 297 11.25 12.59 10.77
CA GLU A 297 12.28 13.59 11.04
C GLU A 297 13.59 12.97 11.53
N ARG A 298 13.50 12.02 12.47
CA ARG A 298 14.66 11.32 13.02
C ARG A 298 15.40 10.53 11.94
N VAL A 299 14.68 9.78 11.11
CA VAL A 299 15.27 8.98 10.03
C VAL A 299 15.91 9.89 8.98
N ARG A 300 15.25 10.97 8.56
CA ARG A 300 15.81 11.94 7.59
C ARG A 300 17.12 12.57 8.07
N ARG A 301 17.24 12.81 9.38
CA ARG A 301 18.47 13.32 9.98
C ARG A 301 19.59 12.28 10.02
N ASP A 302 19.26 11.07 10.43
CA ASP A 302 20.25 10.03 10.70
C ASP A 302 20.69 9.28 9.41
N TYR A 303 19.88 9.32 8.35
CA TYR A 303 20.09 8.62 7.08
C TYR A 303 19.97 9.61 5.90
N PRO A 304 21.09 10.16 5.38
CA PRO A 304 21.07 11.18 4.31
C PRO A 304 20.39 10.73 3.02
N ASP A 305 20.45 9.42 2.72
CA ASP A 305 19.84 8.82 1.53
C ASP A 305 18.31 8.65 1.66
N PHE A 306 17.72 8.94 2.82
CA PHE A 306 16.27 8.93 3.07
C PHE A 306 15.57 10.20 2.52
N ARG A 307 15.86 10.61 1.28
CA ARG A 307 15.29 11.83 0.67
C ARG A 307 14.47 11.52 -0.56
#